data_AF-A0A7S0HI88-F1
#
_entry.id   AF-A0A7S0HI88-F1
#
_cell.length_a   1.000
_cell.length_b   1.000
_cell.length_c   1.000
_cell.angle_alpha   90.00
_cell.angle_beta   90.00
_cell.angle_gamma   90.00
#
_symmetry.space_group_name_H-M   'P 1'
#
loop_
_entity.id
_entity.type
_entity.pdbx_description
1 polymer ?
#
loop_
_entity_poly.entity_id
_entity_poly.type
_entity_poly.pdbx_seq_one_letter_code
_entity_poly.pdbx_strand_id
1 'polypeptide(L)'
;GAPPWLALLAIATLMVLLHPFTPRDPRSWTAIVYSVKAVAFGYSFIVGSNACVRLAVTAAAPPPLDSAYALLLLLLRNVIGFCCLGTAWAAASLVSSRLERGVRKVLPRQRHLPKCLRNLFAFSALGGTISLGAPLVFQRLGI
;
A
#
# COMPACT_ATOMS: atom_id res chain seq x y z
N GLY A 1 18.33 11.85 15.63
CA GLY A 1 18.49 11.90 14.15
C GLY A 1 17.15 11.70 13.49
N ALA A 2 16.93 12.23 12.28
CA ALA A 2 15.70 12.00 11.53
C ALA A 2 15.47 10.49 11.33
N PRO A 3 14.23 9.98 11.50
CA PRO A 3 13.99 8.55 11.41
C PRO A 3 14.19 8.04 9.96
N PRO A 4 14.70 6.81 9.76
CA PRO A 4 15.11 6.31 8.43
C PRO A 4 14.01 6.36 7.36
N TRP A 5 12.74 6.19 7.77
CA TRP A 5 11.59 6.28 6.87
C TRP A 5 11.40 7.68 6.28
N LEU A 6 11.81 8.72 7.03
CA LEU A 6 11.71 10.11 6.64
C LEU A 6 12.81 10.46 5.63
N ALA A 7 14.00 9.86 5.77
CA ALA A 7 15.07 9.93 4.78
C ALA A 7 14.68 9.23 3.47
N LEU A 8 14.07 8.04 3.54
CA LEU A 8 13.57 7.34 2.35
C LEU A 8 12.47 8.13 1.64
N LEU A 9 11.58 8.77 2.39
CA LEU A 9 10.58 9.69 1.83
C LEU A 9 11.24 10.88 1.14
N ALA A 10 12.21 11.52 1.78
CA ALA A 10 12.93 12.64 1.19
C ALA A 10 13.60 12.22 -0.12
N ILE A 11 14.31 11.09 -0.14
CA ILE A 11 14.97 10.55 -1.34
C ILE A 11 13.94 10.22 -2.43
N ALA A 12 12.83 9.56 -2.09
CA ALA A 12 11.79 9.22 -3.06
C ALA A 12 11.14 10.48 -3.66
N THR A 13 10.89 11.50 -2.84
CA THR A 13 10.36 12.79 -3.30
C THR A 13 11.37 13.51 -4.19
N LEU A 14 12.66 13.46 -3.82
CA LEU A 14 13.76 14.07 -4.56
C LEU A 14 13.99 13.38 -5.91
N MET A 15 13.86 12.05 -5.98
CA MET A 15 13.91 11.26 -7.21
C MET A 15 12.72 11.57 -8.14
N VAL A 16 11.54 11.84 -7.60
CA VAL A 16 10.38 12.31 -8.38
C VAL A 16 10.60 13.73 -8.91
N LEU A 17 11.26 14.60 -8.14
CA LEU A 17 11.62 15.96 -8.54
C LEU A 17 12.77 16.01 -9.55
N LEU A 18 13.71 15.05 -9.50
CA LEU A 18 14.84 14.95 -10.44
C LEU A 18 14.43 14.38 -11.80
N HIS A 19 13.26 13.75 -11.91
CA HIS A 19 12.77 13.27 -13.20
C HIS A 19 12.48 14.48 -14.09
N PRO A 20 13.08 14.57 -15.31
CA PRO A 20 12.84 15.69 -16.21
C PRO A 20 11.36 15.71 -16.60
N PHE A 21 10.60 16.56 -15.92
CA PHE A 21 9.16 16.64 -16.10
C PHE A 21 8.84 17.62 -17.21
N THR A 22 8.33 17.11 -18.33
CA THR A 22 7.81 17.96 -19.41
C THR A 22 6.29 17.99 -19.30
N PRO A 23 5.65 19.10 -18.87
CA PRO A 23 4.21 19.14 -18.58
C PRO A 23 3.32 18.84 -19.79
N ARG A 24 3.86 19.01 -21.01
CA ARG A 24 3.16 18.73 -22.28
C ARG A 24 3.32 17.29 -22.76
N ASP A 25 4.20 16.50 -22.15
CA ASP A 25 4.46 15.13 -22.56
C ASP A 25 3.62 14.13 -21.73
N PRO A 26 2.76 13.32 -22.38
CA PRO A 26 1.97 12.31 -21.69
C PRO A 26 2.80 11.20 -21.01
N ARG A 27 4.05 10.94 -21.47
CA ARG A 27 4.93 9.94 -20.85
C ARG A 27 5.41 10.41 -19.47
N SER A 28 5.82 11.68 -19.37
CA SER A 28 6.18 12.33 -18.10
C SER A 28 5.07 12.23 -17.04
N TRP A 29 3.81 12.48 -17.43
CA TRP A 29 2.67 12.33 -16.52
C TRP A 29 2.41 10.88 -16.12
N THR A 30 2.63 9.93 -17.03
CA THR A 30 2.49 8.50 -16.74
C THR A 30 3.54 8.05 -15.72
N ALA A 31 4.79 8.51 -15.87
CA ALA A 31 5.87 8.24 -14.91
C ALA A 31 5.54 8.77 -13.50
N ILE A 32 4.99 9.99 -13.39
CA ILE A 32 4.51 10.52 -12.09
C ILE A 32 3.42 9.62 -11.50
N VAL A 33 2.42 9.24 -12.31
CA VAL A 33 1.30 8.41 -11.86
C VAL A 33 1.79 7.04 -11.35
N TYR A 34 2.83 6.45 -11.95
CA TYR A 34 3.46 5.22 -11.45
C TYR A 34 4.29 5.46 -10.19
N SER A 35 5.05 6.54 -10.15
CA SER A 35 5.87 6.91 -8.98
C SER A 35 5.00 7.10 -7.74
N VAL A 36 3.85 7.74 -7.87
CA VAL A 36 2.87 7.92 -6.79
C VAL A 36 2.39 6.58 -6.23
N LYS A 37 2.20 5.55 -7.06
CA LYS A 37 1.83 4.20 -6.58
C LYS A 37 2.91 3.62 -5.68
N ALA A 38 4.16 3.65 -6.14
CA ALA A 38 5.29 3.08 -5.42
C ALA A 38 5.55 3.80 -4.09
N VAL A 39 5.51 5.13 -4.10
CA VAL A 39 5.69 5.96 -2.89
C VAL A 39 4.56 5.72 -1.89
N ALA A 40 3.30 5.74 -2.34
CA ALA A 40 2.14 5.52 -1.48
C ALA A 40 2.16 4.14 -0.81
N PHE A 41 2.46 3.11 -1.59
CA PHE A 41 2.63 1.75 -1.10
C PHE A 41 3.77 1.65 -0.09
N GLY A 42 4.98 2.08 -0.49
CA GLY A 42 6.18 1.97 0.33
C GLY A 42 6.06 2.71 1.64
N TYR A 43 5.51 3.93 1.62
CA TYR A 43 5.28 4.71 2.83
C TYR A 43 4.34 3.99 3.80
N SER A 44 3.17 3.57 3.32
CA SER A 44 2.17 2.90 4.15
C SER A 44 2.69 1.55 4.67
N PHE A 45 3.48 0.85 3.86
CA PHE A 45 4.15 -0.38 4.25
C PHE A 45 5.16 -0.17 5.40
N ILE A 46 6.00 0.87 5.31
CA ILE A 46 6.99 1.17 6.35
C ILE A 46 6.28 1.57 7.65
N VAL A 47 5.28 2.46 7.56
CA VAL A 47 4.50 2.89 8.73
C VAL A 47 3.80 1.70 9.39
N GLY A 48 3.12 0.86 8.61
CA GLY A 48 2.44 -0.32 9.14
C GLY A 48 3.41 -1.35 9.73
N SER A 49 4.57 -1.56 9.12
CA SER A 49 5.60 -2.47 9.66
C SER A 49 6.13 -1.99 11.01
N ASN A 50 6.40 -0.69 11.12
CA ASN A 50 6.82 -0.08 12.39
C ASN A 50 5.71 -0.17 13.46
N ALA A 51 4.45 -0.01 13.07
CA ALA A 51 3.31 -0.19 13.96
C ALA A 51 3.18 -1.65 14.43
N CYS A 52 3.36 -2.63 13.54
CA CYS A 52 3.39 -4.05 13.89
C CYS A 52 4.43 -4.36 14.98
N VAL A 53 5.65 -3.83 14.83
CA VAL A 53 6.71 -4.00 15.84
C VAL A 53 6.31 -3.37 17.18
N ARG A 54 5.78 -2.14 17.16
CA ARG A 54 5.34 -1.44 18.38
C ARG A 54 4.17 -2.12 19.09
N LEU A 55 3.26 -2.72 18.33
CA LEU A 55 2.10 -3.43 18.85
C LEU A 55 2.42 -4.89 19.21
N ALA A 56 3.69 -5.31 19.09
CA ALA A 56 4.11 -6.69 19.30
C ALA A 56 3.20 -7.67 18.54
N VAL A 57 2.91 -7.37 17.27
CA VAL A 57 2.17 -8.27 16.40
C VAL A 57 3.03 -9.49 16.14
N THR A 58 2.83 -10.52 16.96
CA THR A 58 3.56 -11.78 16.86
C THR A 58 2.99 -12.55 15.69
N ALA A 59 3.79 -12.74 14.63
CA ALA A 59 3.53 -13.82 13.71
C ALA A 59 3.60 -15.13 14.52
N ALA A 60 2.58 -15.99 14.43
CA ALA A 60 2.67 -17.33 14.99
C ALA A 60 3.98 -17.98 14.50
N ALA A 61 4.71 -18.64 15.41
CA ALA A 61 5.97 -19.29 15.06
C ALA A 61 5.73 -20.20 13.84
N PRO A 62 6.61 -20.18 12.82
CA PRO A 62 6.40 -20.99 11.62
C PRO A 62 6.28 -22.45 12.06
N PRO A 63 5.13 -23.11 11.79
CA PRO A 63 4.95 -24.48 12.23
C PRO A 63 5.96 -25.35 11.47
N PRO A 64 6.55 -26.37 12.11
CA PRO A 64 7.47 -27.27 11.43
C PRO A 64 6.74 -27.89 10.23
N LEU A 65 7.33 -27.71 9.04
CA LEU A 65 6.77 -28.15 7.75
C LEU A 65 6.61 -29.67 7.63
N ASP A 66 7.03 -30.41 8.65
CA ASP A 66 7.03 -31.87 8.72
C ASP A 66 5.63 -32.46 8.95
N SER A 67 4.60 -31.63 9.16
CA SER A 67 3.22 -32.07 9.36
C SER A 67 2.25 -31.53 8.31
N ALA A 68 1.32 -32.37 7.84
CA ALA A 68 0.23 -31.96 6.96
C ALA A 68 -0.62 -30.82 7.58
N TYR A 69 -0.68 -30.78 8.91
CA TYR A 69 -1.34 -29.72 9.67
C TYR A 69 -0.64 -28.35 9.51
N ALA A 70 0.70 -28.31 9.56
CA ALA A 70 1.48 -27.10 9.30
C ALA A 70 1.28 -26.57 7.88
N LEU A 71 1.25 -27.47 6.89
CA LEU A 71 0.97 -27.11 5.50
C LEU A 71 -0.44 -26.53 5.33
N LEU A 72 -1.44 -27.13 5.99
CA LEU A 72 -2.82 -26.63 5.98
C LEU A 72 -2.93 -25.22 6.57
N LEU A 73 -2.25 -24.97 7.70
CA LEU A 73 -2.21 -23.63 8.33
C LEU A 73 -1.55 -22.58 7.44
N LEU A 74 -0.45 -22.93 6.77
CA LEU A 74 0.21 -22.05 5.81
C LEU A 74 -0.70 -21.74 4.60
N LEU A 75 -1.41 -22.74 4.07
CA LEU A 75 -2.38 -22.54 2.99
C LEU A 75 -3.53 -21.63 3.45
N LEU A 76 -4.08 -21.88 4.64
CA LEU A 76 -5.15 -21.07 5.22
C LEU A 76 -4.71 -19.61 5.41
N ARG A 77 -3.51 -19.40 5.94
CA ARG A 77 -2.91 -18.06 6.10
C ARG A 77 -2.76 -17.34 4.76
N ASN A 78 -2.31 -18.04 3.71
CA ASN A 78 -2.21 -17.46 2.37
C ASN A 78 -3.60 -17.08 1.82
N VAL A 79 -4.58 -17.99 1.92
CA VAL A 79 -5.96 -17.74 1.46
C VAL A 79 -6.54 -16.52 2.18
N ILE A 80 -6.44 -16.46 3.51
CA ILE A 80 -6.93 -15.33 4.31
C ILE A 80 -6.18 -14.04 3.95
N GLY A 81 -4.87 -14.12 3.74
CA GLY A 81 -4.05 -12.99 3.28
C GLY A 81 -4.54 -12.44 1.93
N PHE A 82 -4.77 -13.31 0.96
CA PHE A 82 -5.32 -12.93 -0.34
C PHE A 82 -6.74 -12.37 -0.23
N CYS A 83 -7.60 -12.93 0.64
CA CYS A 83 -8.93 -12.38 0.91
C CYS A 83 -8.87 -10.99 1.54
N CYS A 84 -7.98 -10.77 2.52
CA CYS A 84 -7.76 -9.45 3.13
C CYS A 84 -7.26 -8.44 2.08
N LEU A 85 -6.37 -8.86 1.19
CA LEU A 85 -5.88 -8.01 0.12
C LEU A 85 -6.96 -7.70 -0.92
N GLY A 86 -7.74 -8.69 -1.31
CA GLY A 86 -8.84 -8.54 -2.26
C GLY A 86 -9.94 -7.62 -1.73
N THR A 87 -10.32 -7.78 -0.46
CA THR A 87 -11.32 -6.92 0.20
C THR A 87 -10.81 -5.49 0.36
N ALA A 88 -9.56 -5.30 0.79
CA ALA A 88 -8.93 -3.99 0.86
C ALA A 88 -8.85 -3.32 -0.52
N TRP A 89 -8.48 -4.07 -1.56
CA TRP A 89 -8.45 -3.58 -2.93
C TRP A 89 -9.84 -3.17 -3.43
N ALA A 90 -10.86 -3.97 -3.20
CA ALA A 90 -12.23 -3.67 -3.61
C ALA A 90 -12.75 -2.40 -2.91
N ALA A 91 -12.57 -2.32 -1.59
CA ALA A 91 -12.94 -1.15 -0.80
C ALA A 91 -12.19 0.11 -1.26
N ALA A 92 -10.86 0.02 -1.40
CA ALA A 92 -10.04 1.12 -1.85
C ALA A 92 -10.38 1.55 -3.28
N SER A 93 -10.68 0.62 -4.18
CA SER A 93 -11.13 0.90 -5.55
C SER A 93 -12.47 1.66 -5.55
N LEU A 94 -13.41 1.26 -4.69
CA LEU A 94 -14.71 1.93 -4.58
C LEU A 94 -14.57 3.37 -4.06
N VAL A 95 -13.85 3.53 -2.95
CA VAL A 95 -13.61 4.83 -2.31
C VAL A 95 -12.82 5.75 -3.24
N SER A 96 -11.73 5.25 -3.82
CA SER A 96 -10.88 6.02 -4.71
C SER A 96 -11.59 6.41 -6.01
N SER A 97 -12.51 5.58 -6.52
CA SER A 97 -13.36 5.92 -7.69
C SER A 97 -14.44 6.96 -7.35
N ARG A 98 -14.96 6.97 -6.11
CA ARG A 98 -15.87 8.03 -5.66
C ARG A 98 -15.12 9.35 -5.49
N LEU A 99 -13.93 9.30 -4.89
CA LEU A 99 -13.06 10.46 -4.75
C LEU A 99 -12.62 11.02 -6.10
N GLU A 100 -12.21 10.16 -7.04
CA GLU A 100 -11.83 10.56 -8.40
C GLU A 100 -12.97 11.34 -9.08
N ARG A 101 -14.21 10.83 -8.97
CA ARG A 101 -15.40 11.50 -9.52
C ARG A 101 -15.68 12.83 -8.83
N GLY A 102 -15.52 12.92 -7.51
CA GLY A 102 -15.68 14.16 -6.76
C GLY A 102 -14.66 15.22 -7.16
N VAL A 103 -13.37 14.87 -7.17
CA VAL A 103 -12.28 15.79 -7.53
C VAL A 103 -12.41 16.24 -8.98
N ARG A 104 -12.79 15.35 -9.90
CA ARG A 104 -13.00 15.72 -11.31
C ARG A 104 -14.13 16.75 -11.48
N LYS A 105 -15.17 16.71 -10.64
CA LYS A 105 -16.25 17.70 -10.66
C LYS A 105 -15.77 19.08 -10.16
N VAL A 106 -14.94 19.11 -9.12
CA VAL A 106 -14.46 20.36 -8.49
C VAL A 106 -13.30 20.99 -9.28
N LEU A 107 -12.41 20.17 -9.84
CA LEU A 107 -11.18 20.60 -10.52
C LEU A 107 -11.11 20.03 -11.95
N PRO A 108 -12.01 20.44 -12.86
CA PRO A 108 -12.11 19.86 -14.21
C PRO A 108 -10.87 20.13 -15.09
N ARG A 109 -10.09 21.17 -14.79
CA ARG A 109 -8.86 21.52 -15.52
C ARG A 109 -7.69 20.59 -15.20
N GLN A 110 -7.69 19.91 -14.06
CA GLN A 110 -6.58 19.07 -13.61
C GLN A 110 -6.84 17.60 -13.98
N ARG A 111 -6.46 17.17 -15.19
CA ARG A 111 -6.77 15.82 -15.71
C ARG A 111 -5.99 14.68 -15.04
N HIS A 112 -4.79 14.96 -14.51
CA HIS A 112 -3.90 13.94 -13.95
C HIS A 112 -4.03 13.78 -12.42
N LEU A 113 -4.40 14.87 -11.72
CA LEU A 113 -4.56 14.89 -10.27
C LEU A 113 -5.56 13.83 -9.73
N PRO A 114 -6.74 13.60 -10.35
CA PRO A 114 -7.66 12.56 -9.89
C PRO A 114 -7.06 11.15 -9.96
N LYS A 115 -6.25 10.87 -11.00
CA LYS A 115 -5.56 9.58 -11.16
C LYS A 115 -4.46 9.39 -10.12
N CYS A 116 -3.70 10.44 -9.82
CA CYS A 116 -2.70 10.43 -8.75
C CYS A 116 -3.34 10.18 -7.39
N LEU A 117 -4.42 10.89 -7.05
CA LEU A 117 -5.15 10.69 -5.80
C LEU A 117 -5.73 9.28 -5.70
N ARG A 118 -6.33 8.77 -6.78
CA ARG A 118 -6.84 7.40 -6.80
C ARG A 118 -5.75 6.39 -6.46
N ASN A 119 -4.60 6.50 -7.12
CA ASN A 119 -3.47 5.61 -6.89
C ASN A 119 -2.87 5.78 -5.49
N LEU A 120 -2.77 7.02 -5.00
CA LEU A 120 -2.31 7.30 -3.64
C LEU A 120 -3.15 6.54 -2.62
N PHE A 121 -4.48 6.67 -2.68
CA PHE A 121 -5.38 5.98 -1.75
C PHE A 121 -5.34 4.46 -1.92
N ALA A 122 -5.43 3.97 -3.16
CA ALA A 122 -5.46 2.53 -3.43
C ALA A 122 -4.18 1.82 -2.97
N PHE A 123 -3.02 2.38 -3.31
CA PHE A 123 -1.73 1.76 -2.99
C PHE A 123 -1.34 1.98 -1.53
N SER A 124 -1.78 3.07 -0.89
CA SER A 124 -1.64 3.23 0.57
C SER A 124 -2.44 2.18 1.33
N ALA A 125 -3.69 1.94 0.93
CA ALA A 125 -4.53 0.91 1.53
C ALA A 125 -3.90 -0.48 1.38
N LEU A 126 -3.36 -0.81 0.21
CA LEU A 126 -2.62 -2.06 0.00
C LEU A 126 -1.37 -2.16 0.89
N GLY A 127 -0.53 -1.12 0.89
CA GLY A 127 0.71 -1.10 1.68
C GLY A 127 0.43 -1.27 3.18
N GLY A 128 -0.57 -0.56 3.71
CA GLY A 128 -1.01 -0.70 5.11
C GLY A 128 -1.64 -2.06 5.42
N THR A 129 -2.41 -2.62 4.48
CA THR A 129 -3.03 -3.95 4.66
C THR A 129 -1.98 -5.04 4.71
N ILE A 130 -0.98 -5.03 3.82
CA ILE A 130 0.08 -6.05 3.84
C ILE A 130 0.94 -5.94 5.09
N SER A 131 1.32 -4.71 5.47
CA SER A 131 2.28 -4.49 6.54
C SER A 131 1.70 -4.57 7.95
N LEU A 132 0.40 -4.28 8.12
CA LEU A 132 -0.27 -4.24 9.43
C LEU A 132 -1.61 -4.97 9.44
N GLY A 133 -2.47 -4.72 8.45
CA GLY A 133 -3.83 -5.27 8.43
C GLY A 133 -3.89 -6.79 8.47
N ALA A 134 -3.23 -7.46 7.52
CA ALA A 134 -3.17 -8.91 7.45
C ALA A 134 -2.43 -9.53 8.66
N PRO A 135 -1.27 -9.00 9.09
CA PRO A 135 -0.62 -9.43 10.34
C PRO A 135 -1.53 -9.38 11.57
N LEU A 136 -2.32 -8.31 11.75
CA LEU A 136 -3.28 -8.21 12.86
C LEU A 136 -4.38 -9.26 12.77
N VAL A 137 -4.90 -9.52 11.57
CA VAL A 137 -5.90 -10.58 11.34
C VAL A 137 -5.32 -11.95 11.67
N PHE A 138 -4.10 -12.24 11.23
CA PHE A 138 -3.41 -13.50 11.52
C PHE A 138 -3.18 -13.68 13.02
N GLN A 139 -2.68 -12.65 13.72
CA GLN A 139 -2.50 -12.67 15.17
C GLN A 139 -3.81 -12.94 15.92
N ARG A 140 -4.93 -12.32 15.47
CA ARG A 140 -6.25 -12.53 16.07
C ARG A 140 -6.80 -13.93 15.85
N LEU A 141 -6.45 -14.55 14.72
CA LEU A 141 -6.86 -15.91 14.36
C LEU A 141 -5.90 -16.99 14.87
N GLY A 142 -4.75 -16.61 15.44
CA GLY A 142 -3.74 -17.53 15.96
C GLY A 142 -3.00 -18.32 14.88
N ILE A 143 -2.88 -17.77 13.67
CA ILE A 143 -2.26 -18.39 12.48
C ILE A 143 -1.07 -17.60 11.93
#